data_AF-A0A534PD58-F1
#
_entry.id   AF-A0A534PD58-F1
#
_cell.length_a   1.000
_cell.length_b   1.000
_cell.length_c   1.000
_cell.angle_alpha   90.00
_cell.angle_beta   90.00
_cell.angle_gamma   90.00
#
_symmetry.space_group_name_H-M   'P 1'
#
loop_
_entity.id
_entity.type
_entity.pdbx_description
1 polymer ?
#
loop_
_entity_poly.entity_id
_entity_poly.type
_entity_poly.pdbx_seq_one_letter_code
_entity_poly.pdbx_strand_id
1 'polypeptide(L)'
;MATEDLPALLALNNAHAIELSLVDEEKLRRLLGVAALATAIGPRARPDAFLLAFDHDAPPQGPNHAWFLARHPRFLYVDRVCVDPRARRRGLARALYEHAVAEAIR
;
A
#
# COMPACT_ATOMS: atom_id res chain seq x y z
N MET A 1 -0.98 10.62 -1.52
CA MET A 1 -1.98 10.31 -0.47
C MET A 1 -2.03 11.46 0.52
N ALA A 2 -3.20 11.88 1.02
CA ALA A 2 -3.30 13.06 1.90
C ALA A 2 -3.19 12.67 3.38
N THR A 3 -2.66 13.57 4.23
CA THR A 3 -2.53 13.35 5.68
C THR A 3 -3.86 12.99 6.35
N GLU A 4 -4.96 13.56 5.87
CA GLU A 4 -6.31 13.27 6.36
C GLU A 4 -6.86 11.89 5.98
N ASP A 5 -6.24 11.18 5.04
CA ASP A 5 -6.61 9.80 4.73
C ASP A 5 -6.09 8.84 5.81
N LEU A 6 -5.09 9.24 6.60
CA LEU A 6 -4.37 8.36 7.52
C LEU A 6 -5.28 7.60 8.51
N PRO A 7 -6.25 8.23 9.21
CA PRO A 7 -7.11 7.49 10.13
C PRO A 7 -7.96 6.43 9.41
N ALA A 8 -8.44 6.75 8.20
CA ALA A 8 -9.26 5.83 7.41
C ALA A 8 -8.44 4.68 6.83
N LEU A 9 -7.21 4.94 6.40
CA LEU A 9 -6.28 3.92 5.93
C LEU A 9 -5.84 2.99 7.06
N LEU A 10 -5.60 3.53 8.26
CA LEU A 10 -5.29 2.74 9.45
C LEU A 10 -6.44 1.80 9.80
N ALA A 11 -7.66 2.33 9.83
CA ALA A 11 -8.86 1.54 10.07
C ALA A 11 -9.04 0.45 9.00
N LEU A 12 -8.87 0.80 7.72
CA LEU A 12 -9.01 -0.14 6.61
C LEU A 12 -7.90 -1.21 6.60
N ASN A 13 -6.66 -0.87 6.92
CA ASN A 13 -5.58 -1.84 7.10
C ASN A 13 -5.92 -2.83 8.21
N ASN A 14 -6.32 -2.32 9.37
CA ASN A 14 -6.53 -3.14 10.56
C ASN A 14 -7.83 -3.96 10.50
N ALA A 15 -8.81 -3.56 9.69
CA ALA A 15 -9.94 -4.41 9.32
C ALA A 15 -9.52 -5.65 8.50
N HIS A 16 -8.34 -5.60 7.87
CA HIS A 16 -7.72 -6.67 7.08
C HIS A 16 -6.38 -7.11 7.68
N ALA A 17 -6.28 -7.09 9.02
CA ALA A 17 -5.04 -7.35 9.73
C ALA A 17 -4.55 -8.81 9.62
N ILE A 18 -5.44 -9.76 9.31
CA ILE A 18 -5.07 -11.15 9.04
C ILE A 18 -4.13 -11.20 7.84
N GLU A 19 -4.45 -10.44 6.80
CA GLU A 19 -3.68 -10.40 5.56
C GLU A 19 -2.53 -9.40 5.61
N LEU A 20 -2.70 -8.25 6.27
CA LEU A 20 -1.76 -7.12 6.19
C LEU A 20 -0.92 -6.91 7.45
N SER A 21 -1.16 -7.67 8.52
CA SER A 21 -0.69 -7.38 9.88
C SER A 21 -1.29 -6.10 10.47
N LEU A 22 -1.51 -6.12 11.79
CA LEU A 22 -1.84 -4.93 12.56
C LEU A 22 -0.70 -3.91 12.49
N VAL A 23 -1.07 -2.65 12.35
CA VAL A 23 -0.16 -1.51 12.47
C VAL A 23 -0.81 -0.44 13.34
N ASP A 24 0.01 0.34 14.04
CA ASP A 24 -0.41 1.59 14.65
C ASP A 24 -0.22 2.76 13.67
N GLU A 25 -0.63 3.95 14.11
CA GLU A 25 -0.51 5.15 13.30
C GLU A 25 0.95 5.49 12.96
N GLU A 26 1.87 5.34 13.93
CA GLU A 26 3.29 5.63 13.74
C GLU A 26 3.91 4.74 12.66
N LYS A 27 3.65 3.44 12.73
CA LYS A 27 4.10 2.46 11.73
C LYS A 27 3.48 2.77 10.37
N LEU A 28 2.20 3.09 10.28
CA LEU A 28 1.59 3.44 9.00
C LEU A 28 2.18 4.74 8.41
N ARG A 29 2.44 5.76 9.23
CA ARG A 29 3.14 6.99 8.79
C ARG A 29 4.53 6.68 8.25
N ARG A 30 5.28 5.81 8.94
CA ARG A 30 6.60 5.37 8.47
C ARG A 30 6.52 4.66 7.13
N LEU A 31 5.60 3.70 6.98
CA LEU A 31 5.38 2.98 5.72
C LEU A 31 5.03 3.95 4.59
N LEU A 32 4.15 4.92 4.84
CA LEU A 32 3.79 5.96 3.87
C LEU A 32 4.98 6.85 3.49
N GLY A 33 5.85 7.18 4.45
CA GLY A 33 7.01 8.03 4.22
C GLY A 33 8.13 7.38 3.41
N VAL A 34 8.18 6.05 3.36
CA VAL A 34 9.18 5.28 2.59
C VAL A 34 8.59 4.58 1.36
N ALA A 35 7.29 4.73 1.11
CA ALA A 35 6.63 4.11 -0.03
C ALA A 35 7.09 4.79 -1.33
N ALA A 36 7.55 3.98 -2.29
CA ALA A 36 7.76 4.42 -3.66
C ALA A 36 6.43 4.73 -4.36
N LEU A 37 5.37 3.99 -3.98
CA LEU A 37 4.01 4.26 -4.42
C LEU A 37 3.03 4.14 -3.24
N ALA A 38 2.29 5.23 -3.00
CA ALA A 38 1.18 5.27 -2.06
C ALA A 38 -0.06 5.88 -2.75
N THR A 39 -1.01 5.03 -3.13
CA THR A 39 -2.22 5.43 -3.84
C THR A 39 -3.50 4.92 -3.17
N ALA A 40 -4.60 5.63 -3.39
CA ALA A 40 -5.92 5.28 -2.88
C ALA A 40 -7.00 5.65 -3.89
N ILE A 41 -8.10 4.90 -3.86
CA ILE A 41 -9.30 5.14 -4.67
C ILE A 41 -10.47 5.40 -3.73
N GLY A 42 -11.23 6.45 -3.98
CA GLY A 42 -12.42 6.82 -3.22
C GLY A 42 -12.39 8.28 -2.74
N PRO A 43 -13.40 8.70 -1.96
CA PRO A 43 -13.43 10.04 -1.37
C PRO A 43 -12.24 10.31 -0.45
N ARG A 44 -11.82 11.57 -0.40
CA ARG A 44 -10.82 12.07 0.56
C ARG A 44 -11.28 11.81 1.99
N ALA A 45 -10.35 11.45 2.88
CA ALA A 45 -10.59 11.02 4.26
C ALA A 45 -11.48 9.77 4.42
N ARG A 46 -11.88 9.12 3.32
CA ARG A 46 -12.70 7.90 3.32
C ARG A 46 -12.43 7.04 2.07
N PRO A 47 -11.18 6.62 1.83
CA PRO A 47 -10.84 5.78 0.68
C PRO A 47 -11.56 4.43 0.73
N ASP A 48 -12.03 3.98 -0.42
CA ASP A 48 -12.64 2.67 -0.63
C ASP A 48 -11.58 1.57 -0.84
N ALA A 49 -10.37 1.94 -1.28
CA ALA A 49 -9.26 1.03 -1.50
C ALA A 49 -7.92 1.77 -1.45
N PHE A 50 -6.82 1.07 -1.12
CA PHE A 50 -5.47 1.63 -1.18
C PHE A 50 -4.43 0.57 -1.56
N LEU A 51 -3.29 1.04 -2.06
CA LEU A 51 -2.09 0.24 -2.33
C LEU A 51 -0.84 0.97 -1.87
N LEU A 52 0.03 0.26 -1.15
CA LEU A 52 1.39 0.68 -0.81
C LEU A 52 2.41 -0.26 -1.45
N ALA A 53 3.42 0.31 -2.09
CA ALA A 53 4.55 -0.42 -2.63
C ALA A 53 5.89 0.26 -2.30
N PHE A 54 6.92 -0.57 -2.16
CA PHE A 54 8.31 -0.19 -1.89
C PHE A 54 9.18 -0.56 -3.08
N ASP A 55 10.25 0.18 -3.31
CA ASP A 55 11.23 -0.13 -4.34
C ASP A 55 12.62 -0.41 -3.73
N HIS A 56 13.58 -0.60 -4.62
CA HIS A 56 14.97 -0.90 -4.31
C HIS A 56 15.72 0.21 -3.54
N ASP A 57 15.19 1.43 -3.45
CA ASP A 57 15.80 2.55 -2.72
C ASP A 57 15.28 2.67 -1.28
N ALA A 58 14.15 2.02 -0.96
CA ALA A 58 13.57 2.03 0.37
C ALA A 58 14.36 1.13 1.36
N PRO A 59 14.47 1.51 2.65
CA PRO A 59 15.01 0.61 3.66
C PRO A 59 14.16 -0.67 3.78
N PRO A 60 14.70 -1.79 4.30
CA PRO A 60 13.94 -3.02 4.46
C PRO A 60 12.65 -2.84 5.28
N GLN A 61 11.50 -3.27 4.75
CA GLN A 61 10.18 -3.13 5.40
C GLN A 61 9.65 -4.44 5.99
N GLY A 62 10.46 -5.50 5.95
CA GLY A 62 10.13 -6.85 6.41
C GLY A 62 10.95 -7.90 5.66
N PRO A 63 10.84 -9.19 6.05
CA PRO A 63 11.62 -10.26 5.43
C PRO A 63 11.32 -10.40 3.93
N ASN A 64 10.08 -10.15 3.50
CA ASN A 64 9.70 -10.20 2.09
C ASN A 64 10.38 -9.09 1.29
N HIS A 65 10.29 -7.83 1.74
CA HIS A 65 10.97 -6.72 1.06
C HIS A 65 12.50 -6.92 1.03
N ALA A 66 13.08 -7.36 2.15
CA ALA A 66 14.50 -7.67 2.25
C ALA A 66 14.94 -8.77 1.27
N TRP A 67 14.08 -9.77 1.01
CA TRP A 67 14.34 -10.81 0.03
C TRP A 67 14.49 -10.25 -1.39
N PHE A 68 13.64 -9.27 -1.77
CA PHE A 68 13.72 -8.59 -3.07
C PHE A 68 14.97 -7.71 -3.18
N LEU A 69 15.25 -6.90 -2.15
CA LEU A 69 16.46 -6.05 -2.08
C LEU A 69 17.75 -6.85 -2.32
N ALA A 70 17.82 -8.08 -1.80
CA ALA A 70 18.99 -8.94 -1.94
C ALA A 70 19.17 -9.58 -3.34
N ARG A 71 18.15 -9.51 -4.23
CA ARG A 71 18.10 -10.34 -5.46
C ARG A 71 17.81 -9.56 -6.73
N HIS A 72 17.12 -8.44 -6.61
CA HIS A 72 16.68 -7.67 -7.76
C HIS A 72 17.25 -6.26 -7.68
N PRO A 73 18.05 -5.83 -8.67
CA PRO A 73 18.66 -4.50 -8.64
C PRO A 73 17.62 -3.38 -8.81
N ARG A 74 16.49 -3.67 -9.45
CA ARG A 74 15.36 -2.76 -9.62
C ARG A 74 14.06 -3.56 -9.56
N PHE A 75 13.10 -3.09 -8.75
CA PHE A 75 11.78 -3.70 -8.60
C PHE A 75 10.81 -2.70 -7.98
N LEU A 76 9.51 -3.03 -8.07
CA LEU A 76 8.44 -2.44 -7.27
C LEU A 76 7.70 -3.58 -6.54
N TYR A 77 7.77 -3.60 -5.23
CA TYR A 77 7.20 -4.62 -4.35
C TYR A 77 5.91 -4.10 -3.71
N VAL A 78 4.77 -4.70 -4.08
CA VAL A 78 3.48 -4.39 -3.45
C VAL A 78 3.44 -5.02 -2.05
N ASP A 79 3.48 -4.19 -1.01
CA ASP A 79 3.41 -4.63 0.39
C ASP A 79 1.97 -4.78 0.86
N ARG A 80 1.11 -3.81 0.50
CA ARG A 80 -0.28 -3.75 0.96
C ARG A 80 -1.18 -3.39 -0.19
N VAL A 81 -2.27 -4.14 -0.32
CA VAL A 81 -3.41 -3.77 -1.14
C VAL A 81 -4.67 -4.11 -0.36
N CYS A 82 -5.59 -3.17 -0.24
CA CYS A 82 -6.81 -3.36 0.53
C CYS A 82 -7.99 -2.75 -0.21
N VAL A 83 -9.14 -3.42 -0.17
CA VAL A 83 -10.42 -2.93 -0.69
C VAL A 83 -11.47 -3.12 0.39
N ASP A 84 -12.11 -2.03 0.78
CA ASP A 84 -13.21 -2.05 1.75
C ASP A 84 -14.29 -3.04 1.29
N PRO A 85 -14.82 -3.90 2.18
CA PRO A 85 -15.86 -4.86 1.85
C PRO A 85 -17.07 -4.26 1.11
N ARG A 86 -17.44 -3.01 1.42
CA ARG A 86 -18.56 -2.27 0.81
C ARG A 86 -18.28 -1.87 -0.64
N ALA A 87 -17.01 -1.86 -1.04
CA ALA A 87 -16.56 -1.45 -2.37
C ALA A 87 -16.05 -2.61 -3.23
N ARG A 88 -16.22 -3.87 -2.77
CA ARG A 88 -15.85 -5.06 -3.54
C ARG A 88 -16.67 -5.18 -4.83
N ARG A 89 -16.17 -5.99 -5.78
CA ARG A 89 -16.77 -6.25 -7.11
C ARG A 89 -16.89 -5.02 -8.02
N ARG A 90 -16.23 -3.90 -7.68
CA ARG A 90 -16.14 -2.67 -8.50
C ARG A 90 -14.84 -2.53 -9.30
N GLY A 91 -13.99 -3.57 -9.32
CA GLY A 91 -12.70 -3.53 -10.03
C GLY A 91 -11.59 -2.73 -9.35
N LEU A 92 -11.76 -2.28 -8.10
CA LEU A 92 -10.80 -1.39 -7.43
C LEU A 92 -9.41 -1.99 -7.25
N ALA A 93 -9.30 -3.26 -6.84
CA ALA A 93 -8.00 -3.94 -6.72
C ALA A 93 -7.28 -3.99 -8.08
N ARG A 94 -8.02 -4.29 -9.15
CA ARG A 94 -7.46 -4.31 -10.51
C ARG A 94 -6.94 -2.94 -10.91
N ALA A 95 -7.70 -1.88 -10.68
CA ALA A 95 -7.27 -0.51 -10.98
C ALA A 95 -6.00 -0.11 -10.20
N LEU A 96 -5.90 -0.51 -8.92
CA LEU A 96 -4.70 -0.29 -8.11
C LEU A 96 -3.47 -1.01 -8.69
N TYR A 97 -3.62 -2.28 -9.08
CA TYR A 97 -2.53 -3.04 -9.70
C TYR A 97 -2.14 -2.50 -11.08
N GLU A 98 -3.09 -2.12 -11.92
CA GLU A 98 -2.82 -1.49 -13.22
C GLU A 98 -2.03 -0.19 -13.04
N HIS A 99 -2.38 0.63 -12.04
CA HIS A 99 -1.61 1.82 -11.70
C HIS A 99 -0.19 1.49 -11.20
N ALA A 100 -0.04 0.50 -10.31
CA ALA A 100 1.27 0.06 -9.83
C ALA A 100 2.17 -0.45 -10.96
N VAL A 101 1.62 -1.21 -11.92
CA VAL A 101 2.34 -1.67 -13.10
C VAL A 101 2.76 -0.51 -13.99
N ALA A 102 1.87 0.46 -14.21
CA ALA A 102 2.20 1.66 -14.99
C ALA A 102 3.34 2.47 -14.37
N GLU A 103 3.36 2.61 -13.04
CA GLU A 103 4.46 3.28 -12.33
C GLU A 103 5.75 2.46 -12.35
N ALA A 104 5.68 1.13 -12.31
CA ALA A 104 6.86 0.26 -12.33
C ALA A 104 7.63 0.25 -13.67
N ILE A 105 6.97 0.63 -14.78
CA ILE A 105 7.55 0.60 -16.14
C ILE A 105 8.15 1.97 -16.52
N ARG A 106 7.94 2.99 -15.68
CA ARG A 106 8.47 4.35 -15.90
C ARG A 106 9.98 4.43 -15.69
#